data_AF-A0AB74E0I1-F1
#
_entry.id   AF-A0AB74E0I1-F1
#
_cell.length_a   1.000
_cell.length_b   1.000
_cell.length_c   1.000
_cell.angle_alpha   90.00
_cell.angle_beta   90.00
_cell.angle_gamma   90.00
#
_symmetry.space_group_name_H-M   'P 1'
#
loop_
_entity.id
_entity.type
_entity.pdbx_description
1 polymer ?
#
loop_
_entity_poly.entity_id
_entity_poly.type
_entity_poly.pdbx_seq_one_letter_code
_entity_poly.pdbx_strand_id
1 'polypeptide(L)'
;MAFSRTHSLLARAGSTSTYKRVWRYWYPLMTRGLGNDEIVFINWAYEEDPPMDLPLEASDEPNRAHINLYHRTATQVDLGGKQVLEVGCGHGGGASYLTRTLHPASYTGLDLNQAGIK
;
A
#
# COMPACT_ATOMS: atom_id res chain seq x y z
N MET A 1 -23.33 11.32 4.60
CA MET A 1 -24.09 10.29 3.86
C MET A 1 -24.27 9.09 4.76
N ALA A 2 -25.51 8.74 5.10
CA ALA A 2 -25.80 7.61 5.98
C ALA A 2 -25.62 6.28 5.22
N PHE A 3 -24.72 5.43 5.69
CA PHE A 3 -24.53 4.08 5.14
C PHE A 3 -25.83 3.27 5.31
N SER A 4 -26.38 2.77 4.20
CA SER A 4 -27.53 1.87 4.18
C SER A 4 -27.24 0.57 4.96
N ARG A 5 -28.29 -0.03 5.57
CA ARG A 5 -28.23 -1.29 6.33
C ARG A 5 -27.61 -2.47 5.55
N THR A 6 -27.53 -2.41 4.23
CA THR A 6 -26.84 -3.43 3.41
C THR A 6 -25.31 -3.33 3.48
N HIS A 7 -24.73 -2.15 3.72
CA HIS A 7 -23.28 -1.99 3.86
C HIS A 7 -22.75 -2.61 5.17
N SER A 8 -23.55 -2.66 6.22
CA SER A 8 -23.12 -3.20 7.52
C SER A 8 -22.98 -4.73 7.52
N LEU A 9 -23.70 -5.45 6.65
CA LEU A 9 -23.59 -6.90 6.52
C LEU A 9 -22.31 -7.33 5.78
N LEU A 10 -21.93 -6.62 4.72
CA LEU A 10 -20.68 -6.85 3.98
C LEU A 10 -19.45 -6.50 4.82
N ALA A 11 -19.48 -5.38 5.55
CA ALA A 11 -18.44 -5.02 6.51
C ALA A 11 -18.28 -6.09 7.63
N ARG A 12 -19.39 -6.73 8.03
CA ARG A 12 -19.39 -7.79 9.04
C ARG A 12 -18.79 -9.10 8.56
N ALA A 13 -18.94 -9.45 7.28
CA ALA A 13 -18.35 -10.65 6.70
C ALA A 13 -16.81 -10.60 6.75
N GLY A 14 -16.22 -9.48 6.33
CA GLY A 14 -14.77 -9.24 6.43
C GLY A 14 -14.27 -9.05 7.87
N SER A 15 -15.16 -8.73 8.82
CA SER A 15 -14.82 -8.65 10.23
C SER A 15 -15.00 -9.97 10.99
N THR A 16 -15.48 -11.04 10.35
CA THR A 16 -15.70 -12.32 11.04
C THR A 16 -14.38 -12.94 11.48
N SER A 17 -14.38 -13.54 12.68
CA SER A 17 -13.22 -14.23 13.24
C SER A 17 -12.68 -15.29 12.28
N THR A 18 -13.57 -16.01 11.58
CA THR A 18 -13.22 -17.03 10.60
C THR A 18 -12.51 -16.44 9.39
N TYR A 19 -13.03 -15.36 8.79
CA TYR A 19 -12.38 -14.67 7.66
C TYR A 19 -10.98 -14.17 8.05
N LYS A 20 -10.87 -13.47 9.19
CA LYS A 20 -9.58 -12.98 9.70
C LYS A 20 -8.59 -14.13 9.93
N ARG A 21 -9.07 -15.27 10.45
CA ARG A 21 -8.23 -16.45 10.69
C ARG A 21 -7.75 -17.08 9.39
N VAL A 22 -8.62 -17.24 8.39
CA VAL A 22 -8.25 -17.73 7.05
C VAL A 22 -7.20 -16.82 6.43
N TRP A 23 -7.45 -15.51 6.37
CA TRP A 23 -6.52 -14.54 5.79
C TRP A 23 -5.19 -14.45 6.53
N ARG A 24 -5.20 -14.56 7.87
CA ARG A 24 -3.96 -14.58 8.68
C ARG A 24 -3.01 -15.72 8.29
N TYR A 25 -3.52 -16.87 7.86
CA TYR A 25 -2.68 -18.00 7.43
C TYR A 25 -2.43 -18.01 5.92
N TRP A 26 -3.42 -17.65 5.12
CA TRP A 26 -3.31 -17.63 3.66
C TRP A 26 -2.36 -16.55 3.15
N TYR A 27 -2.40 -15.36 3.75
CA TYR A 27 -1.63 -14.22 3.24
C TYR A 27 -0.11 -14.41 3.40
N PRO A 28 0.43 -14.89 4.54
CA PRO A 28 1.85 -15.22 4.64
C PRO A 28 2.28 -16.37 3.71
N LEU A 29 1.40 -17.33 3.44
CA LEU A 29 1.68 -18.43 2.49
C LEU A 29 1.78 -17.91 1.06
N MET A 30 0.88 -17.02 0.63
CA MET A 30 0.97 -16.37 -0.68
C MET A 30 2.20 -15.47 -0.77
N THR A 31 2.50 -14.72 0.29
CA THR A 31 3.70 -13.87 0.38
C THR A 31 4.98 -14.70 0.21
N ARG A 32 5.05 -15.87 0.84
CA ARG A 32 6.17 -16.81 0.70
C ARG A 32 6.20 -17.51 -0.66
N GLY A 33 5.04 -17.76 -1.26
CA GLY A 33 4.89 -18.39 -2.57
C GLY A 33 5.17 -17.45 -3.75
N LEU A 34 5.15 -16.13 -3.52
CA LEU A 34 5.55 -15.11 -4.49
C LEU A 34 7.08 -15.03 -4.70
N GLY A 35 7.84 -15.93 -4.07
CA GLY A 35 9.24 -16.17 -4.42
C GLY A 35 10.18 -15.07 -3.94
N ASN A 36 11.47 -15.37 -4.01
CA ASN A 36 12.59 -14.49 -3.64
C ASN A 36 12.74 -13.23 -4.52
N ASP A 37 11.77 -12.95 -5.39
CA ASP A 37 11.82 -11.80 -6.27
C ASP A 37 11.38 -10.56 -5.49
N GLU A 38 12.08 -9.45 -5.70
CA GLU A 38 12.04 -8.18 -4.96
C GLU A 38 10.72 -7.40 -5.12
N ILE A 39 9.56 -8.07 -5.04
CA ILE A 39 8.24 -7.45 -5.15
C ILE A 39 7.98 -6.60 -3.90
N VAL A 40 8.32 -5.32 -3.98
CA VAL A 40 8.13 -4.33 -2.90
C VAL A 40 6.79 -3.60 -3.00
N PHE A 41 6.10 -3.68 -4.14
CA PHE A 41 4.76 -3.14 -4.35
C PHE A 41 3.74 -4.25 -4.55
N ILE A 42 2.63 -4.18 -3.81
CA ILE A 42 1.52 -5.16 -3.87
C ILE A 42 0.20 -4.52 -4.30
N ASN A 43 0.27 -3.31 -4.85
CA ASN A 43 -0.88 -2.56 -5.32
C ASN A 43 -1.21 -2.91 -6.80
N TRP A 44 -2.37 -2.47 -7.27
CA TRP A 44 -2.89 -2.78 -8.62
C TRP A 44 -2.37 -1.88 -9.74
N ALA A 45 -1.31 -1.10 -9.49
CA ALA A 45 -0.75 -0.11 -10.41
C ALA A 45 -1.76 0.96 -10.86
N TYR A 46 -1.26 2.03 -11.47
CA TYR A 46 -2.04 3.15 -12.01
C TYR A 46 -1.24 3.92 -13.06
N GLU A 47 -1.91 4.42 -14.09
CA GLU A 47 -1.35 5.31 -15.09
C GLU A 47 -2.47 6.18 -15.68
N GLU A 48 -2.10 7.32 -16.24
CA GLU A 48 -3.02 8.25 -16.90
C GLU A 48 -2.76 8.37 -18.41
N ASP A 49 -3.69 9.02 -19.11
CA ASP A 49 -3.53 9.47 -20.49
C ASP A 49 -3.85 10.99 -20.54
N PRO A 50 -2.86 11.87 -20.76
CA PRO A 50 -1.45 11.57 -21.03
C PRO A 50 -0.72 10.95 -19.81
N PRO A 51 0.41 10.24 -20.02
CA PRO A 51 1.16 9.61 -18.94
C PRO A 51 1.55 10.60 -17.85
N MET A 52 1.57 10.14 -16.60
CA MET A 52 1.92 10.99 -15.46
C MET A 52 3.37 11.50 -15.49
N ASP A 53 4.26 10.78 -16.20
CA ASP A 53 5.66 11.15 -16.46
C ASP A 53 6.43 11.63 -15.22
N LEU A 54 6.25 10.93 -14.09
CA LEU A 54 6.98 11.25 -12.87
C LEU A 54 8.50 11.10 -13.09
N PRO A 55 9.33 12.05 -12.60
CA PRO A 55 10.77 11.88 -12.60
C PRO A 55 11.14 10.85 -11.53
N LEU A 56 11.57 9.66 -11.96
CA LEU A 56 11.93 8.55 -11.09
C LEU A 56 13.43 8.23 -11.22
N GLU A 57 14.01 7.68 -10.16
CA GLU A 57 15.34 7.08 -10.24
C GLU A 57 15.28 5.81 -11.11
N ALA A 58 16.39 5.45 -11.74
CA ALA A 58 16.44 4.29 -12.63
C ALA A 58 16.05 2.97 -11.94
N SER A 59 16.29 2.85 -10.63
CA SER A 59 15.87 1.72 -9.81
C SER A 59 14.37 1.65 -9.55
N ASP A 60 13.67 2.78 -9.62
CA ASP A 60 12.23 2.89 -9.40
C ASP A 60 11.43 2.68 -10.69
N GLU A 61 12.04 2.87 -11.86
CA GLU A 61 11.40 2.74 -13.18
C GLU A 61 10.67 1.40 -13.40
N PRO A 62 11.21 0.22 -13.03
CA PRO A 62 10.49 -1.05 -13.17
C PRO A 62 9.15 -1.08 -12.41
N ASN A 63 9.01 -0.23 -11.39
CA ASN A 63 7.82 -0.12 -10.54
C ASN A 63 7.00 1.15 -10.82
N ARG A 64 7.25 1.88 -11.92
CA ARG A 64 6.62 3.18 -12.23
C ARG A 64 5.11 3.19 -12.04
N ALA A 65 4.40 2.24 -12.64
CA ALA A 65 2.94 2.21 -12.55
C ALA A 65 2.44 1.96 -11.11
N HIS A 66 3.20 1.22 -10.29
CA HIS A 66 2.88 1.06 -8.87
C HIS A 66 3.16 2.32 -8.05
N ILE A 67 4.24 3.03 -8.38
CA ILE A 67 4.63 4.30 -7.76
C ILE A 67 3.62 5.40 -8.11
N ASN A 68 3.16 5.46 -9.36
CA ASN A 68 2.14 6.39 -9.82
C ASN A 68 0.90 6.36 -8.91
N LEU A 69 0.38 5.16 -8.58
CA LEU A 69 -0.77 5.03 -7.69
C LEU A 69 -0.50 5.63 -6.30
N TYR A 70 0.67 5.34 -5.74
CA TYR A 70 1.09 5.90 -4.45
C TYR A 70 1.22 7.42 -4.52
N HIS A 71 1.86 7.95 -5.57
CA HIS A 71 2.03 9.38 -5.80
C HIS A 71 0.68 10.08 -5.88
N ARG A 72 -0.23 9.60 -6.74
CA ARG A 72 -1.59 10.17 -6.91
C ARG A 72 -2.42 10.16 -5.64
N THR A 73 -2.19 9.18 -4.77
CA THR A 73 -2.89 9.10 -3.49
C THR A 73 -2.31 10.11 -2.50
N ALA A 74 -0.98 10.14 -2.36
CA ALA A 74 -0.31 10.88 -1.31
C ALA A 74 -0.23 12.39 -1.57
N THR A 75 -0.17 12.83 -2.83
CA THR A 75 -0.01 14.25 -3.19
C THR A 75 -1.31 15.05 -3.25
N GLN A 76 -2.44 14.45 -2.87
CA GLN A 76 -3.71 15.18 -2.68
C GLN A 76 -3.63 16.18 -1.53
N VAL A 77 -2.65 16.01 -0.64
CA VAL A 77 -2.31 16.93 0.44
C VAL A 77 -0.79 17.07 0.51
N ASP A 78 -0.30 18.23 0.97
CA ASP A 78 1.12 18.36 1.30
C ASP A 78 1.44 17.50 2.54
N LEU A 79 2.41 16.60 2.43
CA LEU A 79 2.87 15.75 3.53
C LEU A 79 4.18 16.22 4.16
N GLY A 80 4.80 17.28 3.61
CA GLY A 80 6.05 17.83 4.10
C GLY A 80 6.00 18.16 5.59
N GLY A 81 6.97 17.65 6.36
CA GLY A 81 7.06 17.89 7.79
C GLY A 81 5.92 17.28 8.65
N LYS A 82 5.04 16.45 8.07
CA LYS A 82 3.96 15.78 8.83
C LYS A 82 4.40 14.44 9.39
N GLN A 83 3.66 13.95 10.37
CA GLN A 83 3.78 12.58 10.87
C GLN A 83 2.74 11.72 10.16
N VAL A 84 3.18 10.74 9.38
CA VAL A 84 2.32 9.91 8.52
C VAL A 84 2.23 8.50 9.07
N LEU A 85 1.02 7.94 9.08
CA LEU A 85 0.75 6.53 9.38
C LEU A 85 0.14 5.86 8.14
N GLU A 86 0.82 4.86 7.59
CA GLU A 86 0.28 3.99 6.54
C GLU A 86 -0.26 2.70 7.16
N VAL A 87 -1.58 2.49 7.05
CA VAL A 87 -2.23 1.26 7.52
C VAL A 87 -2.38 0.30 6.34
N GLY A 88 -1.73 -0.85 6.42
CA GLY A 88 -1.59 -1.82 5.34
C GLY A 88 -0.38 -1.55 4.44
N CYS A 89 0.79 -1.31 5.03
CA CYS A 89 1.99 -0.89 4.28
C CYS A 89 2.65 -2.00 3.44
N GLY A 90 2.21 -3.26 3.57
CA GLY A 90 2.78 -4.39 2.84
C GLY A 90 4.29 -4.49 3.02
N HIS A 91 5.01 -4.58 1.88
CA HIS A 91 6.48 -4.67 1.83
C HIS A 91 7.22 -3.34 1.93
N GLY A 92 6.51 -2.22 2.12
CA GLY A 92 7.13 -0.92 2.34
C GLY A 92 7.65 -0.20 1.09
N GLY A 93 7.41 -0.71 -0.13
CA GLY A 93 7.83 -0.02 -1.37
C GLY A 93 7.23 1.38 -1.50
N GLY A 94 5.94 1.53 -1.18
CA GLY A 94 5.26 2.83 -1.13
C GLY A 94 5.83 3.76 -0.06
N ALA A 95 6.02 3.26 1.16
CA ALA A 95 6.62 4.03 2.25
C ALA A 95 8.03 4.55 1.88
N SER A 96 8.88 3.71 1.27
CA SER A 96 10.21 4.09 0.80
C SER A 96 10.15 5.21 -0.25
N TYR A 97 9.28 5.07 -1.25
CA TYR A 97 9.10 6.11 -2.26
C TYR A 97 8.59 7.44 -1.66
N LEU A 98 7.54 7.39 -0.84
CA LEU A 98 6.90 8.60 -0.30
C LEU A 98 7.79 9.34 0.70
N THR A 99 8.56 8.63 1.51
CA THR A 99 9.49 9.26 2.47
C THR A 99 10.60 10.04 1.76
N ARG A 100 11.20 9.45 0.72
CA ARG A 100 12.24 10.11 -0.11
C ARG A 100 11.69 11.25 -0.96
N THR A 101 10.44 11.15 -1.40
CA THR A 101 9.85 12.12 -2.34
C THR A 101 9.17 13.29 -1.63
N LEU A 102 8.39 13.03 -0.57
CA LEU A 102 7.51 14.02 0.07
C LEU A 102 8.03 14.55 1.39
N HIS A 103 9.14 14.01 1.90
CA HIS A 103 9.86 14.53 3.07
C HIS A 103 8.95 14.80 4.31
N PRO A 104 8.15 13.81 4.75
CA PRO A 104 7.43 13.92 6.01
C PRO A 104 8.41 14.02 7.19
N ALA A 105 7.98 14.57 8.33
CA ALA A 105 8.78 14.57 9.56
C ALA A 105 8.97 13.14 10.10
N SER A 106 7.96 12.29 9.95
CA SER A 106 8.06 10.85 10.23
C SER A 106 7.07 10.06 9.40
N TYR A 107 7.39 8.80 9.14
CA TYR A 107 6.51 7.88 8.42
C TYR A 107 6.55 6.51 9.10
N THR A 108 5.39 6.05 9.54
CA THR A 108 5.23 4.76 10.22
C THR A 108 4.36 3.87 9.35
N GLY A 109 4.90 2.75 8.89
CA GLY A 109 4.15 1.67 8.26
C GLY A 109 3.59 0.70 9.30
N LEU A 110 2.33 0.33 9.17
CA LEU A 110 1.67 -0.70 9.98
C LEU A 110 1.07 -1.76 9.07
N ASP A 111 1.47 -3.03 9.24
CA ASP A 111 0.83 -4.15 8.57
C ASP A 111 0.56 -5.30 9.56
N LEU A 112 -0.47 -6.10 9.29
CA LEU A 112 -0.80 -7.29 10.07
C LEU A 112 0.06 -8.49 9.66
N ASN A 113 0.63 -8.48 8.45
CA ASN A 113 1.52 -9.51 7.96
C ASN A 113 2.96 -9.21 8.33
N GLN A 114 3.39 -9.72 9.48
CA GLN A 114 4.78 -9.57 9.93
C GLN A 114 5.81 -10.09 8.91
N ALA A 115 5.45 -11.10 8.10
CA ALA A 115 6.35 -11.64 7.07
C ALA A 115 6.47 -10.71 5.85
N GLY A 116 5.54 -9.77 5.69
CA GLY A 116 5.56 -8.77 4.62
C GLY A 116 6.40 -7.55 4.99
N ILE A 117 6.64 -7.26 6.26
CA ILE A 117 7.40 -6.06 6.67
C ILE A 117 8.89 -6.35 6.51
N LYS A 118 9.57 -5.56 5.67
CA LYS A 118 11.03 -5.59 5.46
C LYS A 118 11.73 -4.43 6.16
#